data_AF-A0A832Q8S7-F1
#
_entry.id   AF-A0A832Q8S7-F1
#
_cell.length_a   1.000
_cell.length_b   1.000
_cell.length_c   1.000
_cell.angle_alpha   90.00
_cell.angle_beta   90.00
_cell.angle_gamma   90.00
#
_symmetry.space_group_name_H-M   'P 1'
#
loop_
_entity.id
_entity.type
_entity.pdbx_description
1 polymer ?
#
loop_
_entity_poly.entity_id
_entity_poly.type
_entity_poly.pdbx_seq_one_letter_code
_entity_poly.pdbx_strand_id
1 'polypeptide(L)'
;AAGSEAAVMALQSPPQGFGGRWSVMPAEPGEYGRQLYATLRELDALGADFIVVEALPAVAEWSAIADRLGRAAVGSGAEQDET
;
A
#
# COMPACT_ATOMS: atom_id res chain seq x y z
N ALA A 1 6.94 16.18 18.67
CA ALA A 1 6.74 15.78 17.28
C ALA A 1 6.38 14.31 17.30
N ALA A 2 5.11 13.96 17.14
CA ALA A 2 4.73 12.56 16.96
C ALA A 2 5.32 12.13 15.61
N GLY A 3 6.14 11.08 15.61
CA GLY A 3 6.66 10.54 14.35
C GLY A 3 5.50 10.03 13.53
N SER A 4 5.49 10.29 12.22
CA SER A 4 4.46 9.74 11.35
C SER A 4 4.54 8.21 11.36
N GLU A 5 3.41 7.54 11.60
CA GLU A 5 3.32 6.08 11.58
C GLU A 5 3.16 5.60 10.14
N ALA A 6 4.25 5.11 9.54
CA ALA A 6 4.21 4.49 8.23
C ALA A 6 3.84 3.01 8.34
N ALA A 7 2.91 2.57 7.48
CA ALA A 7 2.66 1.16 7.22
C ALA A 7 3.38 0.72 5.93
N VAL A 8 3.88 -0.51 5.89
CA VAL A 8 4.58 -1.06 4.73
C VAL A 8 3.82 -2.27 4.18
N MET A 9 3.63 -2.30 2.88
CA MET A 9 3.12 -3.42 2.12
C MET A 9 4.24 -3.94 1.20
N ALA A 10 4.64 -5.18 1.38
CA ALA A 10 5.83 -5.73 0.70
C ALA A 10 5.64 -7.21 0.34
N LEU A 11 6.34 -7.68 -0.69
CA LEU A 11 6.41 -9.10 -1.04
C LEU A 11 7.31 -9.87 -0.07
N GLN A 12 8.26 -9.16 0.55
CA GLN A 12 9.23 -9.73 1.47
C GLN A 12 8.83 -9.53 2.94
N SER A 13 9.46 -10.29 3.83
CA SER A 13 9.36 -10.10 5.27
C SER A 13 10.04 -8.81 5.74
N PRO A 14 9.61 -8.23 6.88
CA PRO A 14 10.24 -7.03 7.42
C PRO A 14 11.72 -7.28 7.75
N PRO A 15 12.60 -6.27 7.58
CA PRO A 15 13.96 -6.37 8.08
C PRO A 15 13.96 -6.49 9.60
N GLN A 16 15.01 -7.09 10.15
CA GLN A 16 15.15 -7.25 11.60
C GLN A 16 15.14 -5.87 12.29
N GLY A 17 14.37 -5.76 13.38
CA GLY A 17 14.26 -4.52 14.16
C GLY A 17 13.27 -3.49 13.58
N PHE A 18 12.50 -3.83 12.54
CA PHE A 18 11.42 -2.98 12.07
C PHE A 18 10.33 -2.85 13.14
N GLY A 19 10.10 -1.63 13.64
CA GLY A 19 9.13 -1.33 14.71
C GLY A 19 7.79 -0.79 14.22
N GLY A 20 7.55 -0.77 12.91
CA GLY A 20 6.33 -0.25 12.31
C GLY A 20 5.34 -1.34 11.91
N ARG A 21 4.29 -0.93 11.20
CA ARG A 21 3.29 -1.86 10.66
C ARG A 21 3.77 -2.45 9.34
N TRP A 22 3.76 -3.77 9.21
CA TRP A 22 4.19 -4.49 8.02
C TRP A 22 3.16 -5.53 7.60
N SER A 23 2.78 -5.51 6.33
CA SER A 23 1.92 -6.51 5.70
C SER A 23 2.68 -7.18 4.56
N VAL A 24 2.88 -8.50 4.67
CA VAL A 24 3.45 -9.31 3.59
C VAL A 24 2.35 -9.65 2.60
N MET A 25 2.57 -9.34 1.32
CA MET A 25 1.65 -9.60 0.23
C MET A 25 2.04 -10.85 -0.56
N PRO A 26 1.07 -11.50 -1.22
CA PRO A 26 1.36 -12.62 -2.12
C PRO A 26 2.31 -12.24 -3.26
N ALA A 27 3.23 -13.14 -3.61
CA ALA A 27 4.14 -12.94 -4.74
C ALA A 27 3.50 -13.18 -6.12
N GLU A 28 2.29 -13.74 -6.16
CA GLU A 28 1.55 -13.99 -7.40
C GLU A 28 0.66 -12.77 -7.74
N PRO A 29 0.76 -12.19 -8.96
CA PRO A 29 0.01 -10.99 -9.33
C PRO A 29 -1.51 -11.10 -9.14
N GLY A 30 -2.12 -12.22 -9.52
CA GLY A 30 -3.55 -12.45 -9.38
C GLY A 30 -4.01 -12.42 -7.92
N GLU A 31 -3.27 -13.08 -7.04
CA GLU A 31 -3.53 -13.09 -5.60
C GLU A 31 -3.24 -11.73 -4.95
N TYR A 32 -2.14 -11.08 -5.32
CA TYR A 32 -1.80 -9.72 -4.86
C TYR A 32 -2.94 -8.75 -5.20
N GLY A 33 -3.42 -8.78 -6.45
CA GLY A 33 -4.50 -7.90 -6.91
C GLY A 33 -5.83 -8.15 -6.19
N ARG A 34 -6.10 -9.38 -5.73
CA ARG A 34 -7.28 -9.71 -4.92
C ARG A 34 -7.19 -9.16 -3.50
N GLN A 35 -6.00 -9.20 -2.90
CA GLN A 35 -5.80 -8.77 -1.52
C GLN A 35 -5.54 -7.25 -1.39
N LEU A 36 -5.02 -6.61 -2.45
CA LEU A 36 -4.56 -5.21 -2.45
C LEU A 36 -5.48 -4.24 -1.69
N TYR A 37 -6.75 -4.13 -2.08
CA TYR A 37 -7.65 -3.16 -1.46
C TYR A 37 -8.10 -3.54 -0.06
N ALA A 38 -8.18 -4.83 0.27
CA ALA A 38 -8.47 -5.27 1.62
C ALA A 38 -7.32 -4.84 2.55
N THR A 39 -6.08 -5.14 2.15
CA THR A 39 -4.89 -4.76 2.92
C THR A 39 -4.73 -3.25 3.02
N LEU A 40 -4.95 -2.47 1.95
CA LEU A 40 -4.93 -1.00 2.04
C LEU A 40 -5.93 -0.49 3.09
N ARG A 41 -7.18 -0.96 3.04
CA ARG A 41 -8.21 -0.54 4.00
C ARG A 41 -7.90 -0.96 5.44
N GLU A 42 -7.30 -2.14 5.63
CA GLU A 42 -6.84 -2.57 6.94
C GLU A 42 -5.75 -1.65 7.49
N LEU A 43 -4.77 -1.29 6.66
CA LEU A 43 -3.69 -0.37 7.04
C LEU A 43 -4.23 1.04 7.35
N ASP A 44 -5.16 1.54 6.54
CA ASP A 44 -5.85 2.83 6.75
C ASP A 44 -6.64 2.82 8.06
N ALA A 45 -7.41 1.75 8.32
CA ALA A 45 -8.22 1.62 9.53
C ALA A 45 -7.40 1.60 10.82
N LEU A 46 -6.12 1.23 10.71
CA LEU A 46 -5.18 1.21 11.82
C LEU A 46 -4.45 2.56 12.02
N GLY A 47 -4.84 3.61 11.29
CA GLY A 47 -4.40 4.99 11.52
C GLY A 47 -3.00 5.33 11.01
N ALA A 48 -2.49 4.60 10.01
CA ALA A 48 -1.20 4.94 9.40
C ALA A 48 -1.30 6.28 8.66
N ASP A 49 -0.30 7.16 8.85
CA ASP A 49 -0.23 8.45 8.15
C ASP A 49 0.10 8.26 6.67
N PHE A 50 0.90 7.23 6.36
CA PHE A 50 1.31 6.88 5.00
C PHE A 50 1.45 5.38 4.84
N ILE A 51 1.08 4.87 3.66
CA ILE A 51 1.34 3.48 3.26
C ILE A 51 2.45 3.47 2.21
N VAL A 52 3.54 2.77 2.50
CA VAL A 52 4.65 2.53 1.58
C VAL A 52 4.44 1.16 0.95
N VAL A 53 4.51 1.10 -0.38
CA VAL A 53 4.39 -0.15 -1.13
C VAL A 53 5.72 -0.48 -1.79
N GLU A 54 6.19 -1.73 -1.65
CA GLU A 54 7.37 -2.22 -2.35
C GLU A 54 7.20 -2.07 -3.87
N ALA A 55 8.28 -1.67 -4.55
CA ALA A 55 8.26 -1.56 -6.01
C ALA A 55 7.96 -2.92 -6.66
N LEU A 56 6.89 -2.97 -7.44
CA LEU A 56 6.49 -4.18 -8.13
C LEU A 56 7.46 -4.50 -9.29
N PRO A 57 7.64 -5.79 -9.63
CA PRO A 57 8.44 -6.17 -10.80
C PRO A 57 7.95 -5.48 -12.08
N ALA A 58 8.88 -4.94 -12.86
CA ALA A 58 8.60 -4.21 -14.11
C ALA A 58 8.29 -5.17 -15.29
N VAL A 59 7.32 -6.07 -15.11
CA VAL A 59 6.84 -7.02 -16.13
C VAL A 59 5.33 -6.88 -16.33
N ALA A 60 4.83 -7.34 -17.48
CA ALA A 60 3.47 -7.03 -17.95
C ALA A 60 2.37 -7.50 -16.99
N GLU A 61 2.60 -8.60 -16.29
CA GLU A 61 1.68 -9.22 -15.33
C GLU A 61 1.35 -8.29 -14.14
N TRP A 62 2.27 -7.40 -13.77
CA TRP A 62 2.09 -6.44 -12.68
C TRP A 62 1.54 -5.09 -13.12
N SER A 63 1.48 -4.82 -14.42
CA SER A 63 1.10 -3.50 -14.95
C SER A 63 -0.27 -3.03 -14.46
N ALA A 64 -1.25 -3.94 -14.41
CA ALA A 64 -2.60 -3.61 -13.93
C ALA A 64 -2.64 -3.27 -12.44
N ILE A 65 -1.74 -3.85 -11.64
CA ILE A 65 -1.64 -3.62 -10.19
C ILE A 65 -0.91 -2.29 -9.94
N ALA A 66 0.19 -2.04 -10.66
CA ALA A 66 0.93 -0.78 -10.59
C ALA A 66 0.04 0.42 -10.96
N ASP A 67 -0.77 0.28 -12.02
CA ASP A 67 -1.75 1.28 -12.44
C ASP A 67 -2.82 1.55 -11.36
N ARG A 68 -3.33 0.50 -10.70
CA ARG A 68 -4.28 0.64 -9.57
C ARG A 68 -3.64 1.33 -8.37
N LEU A 69 -2.40 0.98 -8.02
CA LEU A 69 -1.64 1.62 -6.95
C LEU A 69 -1.40 3.11 -7.26
N GLY A 70 -1.03 3.42 -8.51
CA GLY A 70 -0.88 4.79 -8.97
C GLY A 70 -2.15 5.60 -8.75
N ARG A 71 -3.31 5.08 -9.18
CA ARG A 71 -4.61 5.72 -8.93
C ARG A 71 -4.93 5.88 -7.44
N ALA A 72 -4.63 4.87 -6.63
CA ALA A 72 -4.86 4.93 -5.18
C ALA A 72 -4.01 6.02 -4.51
N ALA A 73 -2.77 6.22 -4.97
CA ALA A 73 -1.85 7.22 -4.42
C ALA A 73 -2.25 8.66 -4.73
N VAL A 74 -2.93 8.92 -5.85
CA VAL A 74 -3.47 10.27 -6.17
C VAL A 74 -4.78 10.55 -5.43
N GLY A 75 -5.43 9.51 -4.91
CA GLY A 75 -6.73 9.56 -4.27
C GLY A 75 -7.90 9.64 -5.25
N SER A 76 -9.05 9.08 -4.86
CA SER A 76 -10.34 9.50 -5.40
C SER A 76 -10.55 10.94 -4.91
N GLY A 77 -10.32 11.93 -5.77
CA GLY A 77 -10.37 13.34 -5.39
C GLY A 77 -11.59 13.66 -4.51
N ALA A 78 -11.33 14.07 -3.27
CA ALA A 78 -12.24 14.99 -2.61
C ALA A 78 -12.02 16.34 -3.29
N GLU A 79 -12.78 16.58 -4.37
CA GLU A 79 -13.00 17.94 -4.83
C GLU A 79 -13.71 18.72 -3.70
N GLN A 80 -12.95 19.67 -3.14
CA GLN A 80 -13.38 20.99 -2.71
C GLN A 80 -14.59 21.06 -1.76
N ASP A 81 -14.31 21.22 -0.46
CA ASP A 81 -15.18 21.98 0.43
C ASP A 81 -14.51 23.35 0.64
N GLU A 82 -14.65 24.23 -0.36
CA GLU A 82 -14.34 25.65 -0.25
C GLU A 82 -15.62 26.37 0.23
N THR A 83 -15.66 26.65 1.54
CA THR A 83 -16.37 27.72 2.28
C THR A 83 -17.79 28.12 1.88
#